data_AF-A0A4Y4C3P0-F1
#
_entry.id   AF-A0A4Y4C3P0-F1
#
_cell.length_a   1.000
_cell.length_b   1.000
_cell.length_c   1.000
_cell.angle_alpha   90.00
_cell.angle_beta   90.00
_cell.angle_gamma   90.00
#
_symmetry.space_group_name_H-M   'P 1'
#
loop_
_entity.id
_entity.type
_entity.pdbx_description
1 polymer ?
#
loop_
_entity_poly.entity_id
_entity_poly.type
_entity_poly.pdbx_seq_one_letter_code
_entity_poly.pdbx_strand_id
1 'polypeptide(L)'
;MVVDAPTAVVQCLSSVLDGRHRWRALGIPQMRSELICGVQLVDAFRHSTGVECDAVRAAAKIRIAAARLSTVLDLSDGGAESPMETVLRLLVLECLPPGYRWVSQLDLGRGRWGGTAPDLACPELKIALYYDGASHDSPDVRARDKAIDRQLESEGRQVLRFNRADIGVASVRRAVRAAVQVALDLLRMPGVAS
;
A
#
# COMPACT_ATOMS: atom_id res chain seq x y z
N MET A 1 -29.34 -8.72 -17.78
CA MET A 1 -28.52 -8.11 -16.71
C MET A 1 -27.08 -8.25 -17.14
N VAL A 2 -26.43 -7.16 -17.55
CA VAL A 2 -25.00 -7.19 -17.88
C VAL A 2 -24.25 -7.13 -16.55
N VAL A 3 -23.34 -8.08 -16.31
CA VAL A 3 -22.46 -8.02 -15.14
C VAL A 3 -21.22 -7.23 -15.57
N ASP A 4 -21.19 -5.95 -15.25
CA ASP A 4 -20.01 -5.10 -15.41
C ASP A 4 -19.08 -5.20 -14.18
N ALA A 5 -17.86 -4.69 -14.31
CA ALA A 5 -16.86 -4.75 -13.23
C ALA A 5 -17.33 -4.07 -11.93
N PRO A 6 -17.96 -2.87 -11.94
CA PRO A 6 -18.54 -2.25 -10.75
C PRO A 6 -19.60 -3.14 -10.06
N THR A 7 -20.50 -3.75 -10.83
CA THR A 7 -21.54 -4.64 -10.27
C THR A 7 -20.92 -5.90 -9.68
N ALA A 8 -19.91 -6.48 -10.34
CA ALA A 8 -19.21 -7.66 -9.86
C ALA A 8 -18.48 -7.40 -8.54
N VAL A 9 -17.67 -6.34 -8.44
CA VAL A 9 -16.93 -6.02 -7.21
C VAL A 9 -17.88 -5.73 -6.05
N VAL A 10 -19.00 -5.05 -6.28
CA VAL A 10 -20.02 -4.78 -5.24
C VAL A 10 -20.65 -6.07 -4.73
N GLN A 11 -20.94 -7.06 -5.59
CA GLN A 11 -21.48 -8.35 -5.18
C GLN A 11 -20.48 -9.11 -4.31
N CYS A 12 -19.24 -9.21 -4.77
CA CYS A 12 -18.16 -9.85 -4.02
C CYS A 12 -17.90 -9.14 -2.68
N LEU A 13 -17.86 -7.81 -2.69
CA LEU A 13 -17.61 -6.98 -1.52
C LEU A 13 -18.71 -7.15 -0.47
N SER A 14 -19.98 -7.18 -0.87
CA SER A 14 -21.08 -7.48 0.06
C SER A 14 -20.89 -8.85 0.74
N SER A 15 -20.51 -9.88 -0.02
CA SER A 15 -20.27 -11.21 0.54
C SER A 15 -19.09 -11.23 1.53
N VAL A 16 -17.98 -10.55 1.19
CA VAL A 16 -16.81 -10.42 2.06
C VAL A 16 -17.13 -9.65 3.33
N LEU A 17 -17.80 -8.51 3.21
CA LEU A 17 -18.13 -7.66 4.35
C LEU A 17 -19.11 -8.34 5.32
N ASP A 18 -19.97 -9.24 4.83
CA ASP A 18 -20.89 -10.04 5.64
C ASP A 18 -20.23 -11.33 6.18
N GLY A 19 -18.93 -11.54 5.94
CA GLY A 19 -18.17 -12.67 6.45
C GLY A 19 -18.43 -14.00 5.74
N ARG A 20 -19.16 -14.00 4.60
CA ARG A 20 -19.46 -15.20 3.81
C ARG A 20 -18.24 -15.70 3.02
N HIS A 21 -17.34 -14.80 2.63
CA HIS A 21 -16.04 -15.13 2.03
C HIS A 21 -14.92 -14.37 2.71
N ARG A 22 -13.78 -15.05 2.96
CA ARG A 22 -12.58 -14.45 3.54
C ARG A 22 -11.35 -15.27 3.19
N TRP A 23 -10.19 -14.63 3.27
CA TRP A 23 -8.88 -15.28 3.25
C TRP A 23 -8.08 -14.82 4.47
N ARG A 24 -6.94 -15.47 4.71
CA ARG A 24 -6.06 -15.09 5.81
C ARG A 24 -5.30 -13.82 5.44
N ALA A 25 -5.75 -12.69 5.98
CA ALA A 25 -5.00 -11.44 5.99
C ALA A 25 -4.18 -11.30 7.27
N LEU A 26 -3.08 -10.56 7.22
CA LEU A 26 -2.38 -10.13 8.43
C LEU A 26 -3.30 -9.20 9.22
N GLY A 27 -3.57 -9.55 10.48
CA GLY A 27 -4.47 -8.76 11.33
C GLY A 27 -3.88 -7.41 11.69
N ILE A 28 -4.71 -6.36 11.60
CA ILE A 28 -4.38 -5.01 12.07
C ILE A 28 -5.27 -4.75 13.30
N PRO A 29 -4.72 -4.48 14.50
CA PRO A 29 -5.50 -4.51 15.74
C PRO A 29 -6.73 -3.58 15.77
N GLN A 30 -6.71 -2.49 14.99
CA GLN A 30 -7.79 -1.51 14.89
C GLN A 30 -8.82 -1.81 13.78
N MET A 31 -8.61 -2.88 13.00
CA MET A 31 -9.43 -3.18 11.82
C MET A 31 -9.96 -4.61 11.86
N ARG A 32 -11.25 -4.76 11.57
CA ARG A 32 -11.89 -6.08 11.45
C ARG A 32 -11.37 -6.80 10.21
N SER A 33 -11.32 -8.13 10.26
CA SER A 33 -10.78 -8.95 9.17
C SER A 33 -11.55 -8.76 7.85
N GLU A 34 -12.86 -8.53 7.94
CA GLU A 34 -13.75 -8.31 6.81
C GLU A 34 -13.47 -6.96 6.14
N LEU A 35 -13.08 -5.95 6.92
CA LEU A 35 -12.69 -4.65 6.38
C LEU A 35 -11.38 -4.78 5.59
N ILE A 36 -10.38 -5.46 6.16
CA ILE A 36 -9.08 -5.67 5.50
C ILE A 36 -9.27 -6.45 4.19
N CYS A 37 -10.02 -7.56 4.22
CA CYS A 37 -10.32 -8.35 3.01
C CYS A 37 -11.13 -7.52 2.00
N GLY A 38 -12.07 -6.69 2.48
CA GLY A 38 -12.86 -5.80 1.62
C GLY A 38 -12.00 -4.77 0.88
N VAL A 39 -11.05 -4.14 1.56
CA VAL A 39 -10.10 -3.19 0.94
C VAL A 39 -9.21 -3.92 -0.05
N GLN A 40 -8.64 -5.06 0.31
CA GLN A 40 -7.82 -5.88 -0.60
C GLN A 40 -8.58 -6.30 -1.85
N LEU A 41 -9.86 -6.67 -1.71
CA LEU A 41 -10.72 -7.01 -2.85
C LEU A 41 -10.90 -5.81 -3.78
N VAL A 42 -11.25 -4.65 -3.21
CA VAL A 42 -11.48 -3.44 -4.00
C VAL A 42 -10.19 -3.03 -4.69
N ASP A 43 -9.06 -2.94 -3.98
CA ASP A 43 -7.75 -2.62 -4.53
C ASP A 43 -7.40 -3.54 -5.72
N ALA A 44 -7.56 -4.86 -5.55
CA ALA A 44 -7.28 -5.83 -6.62
C ALA A 44 -8.17 -5.64 -7.86
N PHE A 45 -9.45 -5.33 -7.68
CA PHE A 45 -10.36 -5.01 -8.79
C PHE A 45 -9.96 -3.70 -9.47
N ARG A 46 -9.64 -2.66 -8.69
CA ARG A 46 -9.20 -1.36 -9.23
C ARG A 46 -7.93 -1.51 -10.06
N HIS A 47 -6.94 -2.24 -9.53
CA HIS A 47 -5.70 -2.55 -10.22
C HIS A 47 -5.94 -3.34 -11.52
N SER A 48 -6.77 -4.39 -11.46
CA SER A 48 -6.94 -5.32 -12.59
C SER A 48 -7.90 -4.81 -13.68
N THR A 49 -8.86 -3.96 -13.34
CA THR A 49 -9.94 -3.55 -14.26
C THR A 49 -10.04 -2.05 -14.47
N GLY A 50 -9.28 -1.22 -13.74
CA GLY A 50 -9.39 0.24 -13.79
C GLY A 50 -10.73 0.77 -13.28
N VAL A 51 -11.44 0.02 -12.43
CA VAL A 51 -12.70 0.51 -11.86
C VAL A 51 -12.41 1.62 -10.84
N GLU A 52 -13.13 2.73 -10.94
CA GLU A 52 -12.96 3.85 -10.02
C GLU A 52 -13.94 3.81 -8.84
N CYS A 53 -13.54 4.41 -7.71
CA CYS A 53 -14.34 4.43 -6.48
C CYS A 53 -15.76 4.98 -6.70
N ASP A 54 -15.92 5.98 -7.58
CA ASP A 54 -17.24 6.54 -7.91
C ASP A 54 -18.14 5.55 -8.65
N ALA A 55 -17.58 4.71 -9.52
CA ALA A 55 -18.33 3.65 -10.20
C ALA A 55 -18.76 2.55 -9.21
N VAL A 56 -17.87 2.16 -8.28
CA VAL A 56 -18.20 1.23 -7.19
C VAL A 56 -19.31 1.81 -6.31
N ARG A 57 -19.22 3.11 -5.98
CA ARG A 57 -20.23 3.82 -5.18
C ARG A 57 -21.60 3.85 -5.87
N ALA A 58 -21.63 4.17 -7.17
CA ALA A 58 -22.86 4.17 -7.96
C ALA A 58 -23.49 2.77 -8.08
N ALA A 59 -22.67 1.72 -8.22
CA ALA A 59 -23.13 0.34 -8.34
C ALA A 59 -23.64 -0.26 -7.01
N ALA A 60 -23.14 0.22 -5.86
CA ALA A 60 -23.48 -0.33 -4.55
C ALA A 60 -24.96 -0.19 -4.18
N LYS A 61 -25.61 0.91 -4.60
CA LYS A 61 -27.02 1.23 -4.31
C LYS A 61 -27.37 0.92 -2.84
N ILE A 62 -28.32 0.02 -2.59
CA ILE A 62 -28.76 -0.40 -1.24
C ILE A 62 -28.10 -1.71 -0.75
N ARG A 63 -27.19 -2.30 -1.53
CA ARG A 63 -26.62 -3.63 -1.22
C ARG A 63 -25.59 -3.56 -0.08
N ILE A 64 -24.89 -2.44 0.05
CA ILE A 64 -23.93 -2.18 1.12
C ILE A 64 -24.34 -0.86 1.76
N ALA A 65 -24.44 -0.82 3.09
CA ALA A 65 -24.73 0.42 3.82
C ALA A 65 -23.68 1.50 3.48
N ALA A 66 -24.12 2.72 3.17
CA ALA A 66 -23.26 3.79 2.67
C ALA A 66 -22.03 4.05 3.56
N ALA A 67 -22.19 4.03 4.89
CA ALA A 67 -21.09 4.19 5.83
C ALA A 67 -20.04 3.06 5.70
N ARG A 68 -20.47 1.79 5.61
CA ARG A 68 -19.56 0.64 5.43
C ARG A 68 -18.81 0.74 4.10
N LEU A 69 -19.51 1.16 3.05
CA LEU A 69 -18.90 1.34 1.73
C LEU A 69 -17.87 2.47 1.74
N SER A 70 -18.20 3.63 2.33
CA SER A 70 -17.27 4.76 2.46
C SER A 70 -16.01 4.32 3.17
N THR A 71 -16.11 3.64 4.32
CA THR A 71 -14.93 3.14 5.04
C THR A 71 -14.01 2.26 4.18
N VAL A 72 -14.56 1.42 3.31
CA VAL A 72 -13.73 0.62 2.39
C VAL A 72 -13.09 1.49 1.31
N LEU A 73 -13.87 2.36 0.66
CA LEU A 73 -13.40 3.19 -0.44
C LEU A 73 -12.39 4.25 0.01
N ASP A 74 -12.57 4.82 1.20
CA ASP A 74 -11.66 5.81 1.81
C ASP A 74 -10.30 5.17 2.17
N LEU A 75 -10.28 3.85 2.39
CA LEU A 75 -9.07 3.07 2.62
C LEU A 75 -8.51 2.42 1.34
N SER A 76 -9.20 2.51 0.20
CA SER A 76 -8.80 1.83 -1.03
C SER A 76 -7.74 2.61 -1.82
N ASP A 77 -6.83 1.88 -2.44
CA ASP A 77 -5.79 2.38 -3.33
C ASP A 77 -5.60 1.37 -4.47
N GLY A 78 -5.76 1.82 -5.73
CA GLY A 78 -5.69 0.96 -6.91
C GLY A 78 -4.26 0.65 -7.38
N GLY A 79 -3.24 1.20 -6.70
CA GLY A 79 -1.83 0.96 -7.00
C GLY A 79 -1.25 -0.28 -6.33
N ALA A 80 -1.94 -0.87 -5.34
CA ALA A 80 -1.48 -2.12 -4.73
C ALA A 80 -1.61 -3.30 -5.70
N GLU A 81 -0.50 -3.96 -6.00
CA GLU A 81 -0.43 -5.09 -6.94
C GLU A 81 -0.64 -6.44 -6.22
N SER A 82 -0.58 -6.45 -4.89
CA SER A 82 -0.83 -7.62 -4.06
C SER A 82 -1.61 -7.32 -2.77
N PRO A 83 -2.31 -8.32 -2.19
CA PRO A 83 -2.99 -8.15 -0.91
C PRO A 83 -2.05 -7.70 0.23
N MET A 84 -0.76 -8.07 0.15
CA MET A 84 0.22 -7.71 1.17
C MET A 84 0.71 -6.26 1.04
N GLU A 85 0.75 -5.70 -0.17
CA GLU A 85 0.99 -4.26 -0.37
C GLU A 85 -0.17 -3.42 0.19
N THR A 86 -1.42 -3.82 -0.03
CA THR A 86 -2.58 -3.21 0.65
C THR A 86 -2.39 -3.24 2.17
N VAL A 87 -2.00 -4.38 2.73
CA VAL A 87 -1.76 -4.50 4.18
C VAL A 87 -0.62 -3.59 4.63
N LEU A 88 0.51 -3.58 3.92
CA LEU A 88 1.65 -2.73 4.23
C LEU A 88 1.22 -1.27 4.29
N ARG A 89 0.45 -0.80 3.29
CA ARG A 89 -0.13 0.54 3.25
C ARG A 89 -1.02 0.82 4.46
N LEU A 90 -1.98 -0.07 4.76
CA LEU A 90 -2.87 0.08 5.91
C LEU A 90 -2.12 0.12 7.25
N LEU A 91 -1.00 -0.62 7.39
CA LEU A 91 -0.18 -0.60 8.60
C LEU A 91 0.47 0.75 8.87
N VAL A 92 0.79 1.51 7.80
CA VAL A 92 1.62 2.71 7.86
C VAL A 92 0.85 4.02 7.66
N LEU A 93 -0.46 3.98 7.37
CA LEU A 93 -1.29 5.18 7.18
C LEU A 93 -1.09 6.22 8.30
N GLU A 94 -1.08 5.79 9.56
CA GLU A 94 -0.93 6.65 10.74
C GLU A 94 0.53 6.92 11.16
N CYS A 95 1.51 6.52 10.33
CA CYS A 95 2.91 6.78 10.61
C CYS A 95 3.37 8.16 10.12
N LEU A 96 2.64 8.76 9.18
CA LEU A 96 2.96 10.10 8.69
C LEU A 96 2.26 11.18 9.52
N PRO A 97 2.94 12.31 9.80
CA PRO A 97 2.28 13.48 10.38
C PRO A 97 1.40 14.20 9.33
N PRO A 98 0.52 15.12 9.76
CA PRO A 98 -0.28 15.92 8.84
C PRO A 98 0.59 16.67 7.81
N GLY A 99 0.10 16.75 6.57
CA GLY A 99 0.79 17.41 5.46
C GLY A 99 1.69 16.50 4.61
N TYR A 100 1.87 15.25 5.01
CA TYR A 100 2.62 14.24 4.27
C TYR A 100 1.67 13.16 3.77
N ARG A 101 2.00 12.53 2.63
CA ARG A 101 1.17 11.47 2.05
C ARG A 101 1.97 10.28 1.60
N TRP A 102 1.33 9.12 1.65
CA TRP A 102 1.77 7.92 0.97
C TRP A 102 1.26 7.94 -0.48
N VAL A 103 2.09 7.50 -1.41
CA VAL A 103 1.80 7.38 -2.84
C VAL A 103 2.24 6.00 -3.29
N SER A 104 1.31 5.21 -3.81
CA SER A 104 1.59 3.86 -4.31
C SER A 104 2.26 3.91 -5.69
N GLN A 105 3.17 2.96 -5.96
CA GLN A 105 3.82 2.78 -7.27
C GLN A 105 4.45 4.07 -7.86
N LEU A 106 4.98 4.94 -6.99
CA LEU A 106 5.59 6.20 -7.41
C LEU A 106 6.83 5.92 -8.28
N ASP A 107 6.84 6.40 -9.52
CA ASP A 107 8.02 6.27 -10.39
C ASP A 107 9.18 7.13 -9.85
N LEU A 108 10.16 6.45 -9.25
CA LEU A 108 11.41 7.05 -8.75
C LEU A 108 12.58 6.86 -9.72
N GLY A 109 12.31 6.76 -11.02
CA GLY A 109 13.33 6.50 -12.05
C GLY A 109 13.37 5.04 -12.51
N ARG A 110 12.23 4.35 -12.43
CA ARG A 110 11.99 2.95 -12.83
C ARG A 110 12.58 2.67 -14.24
N GLY A 111 12.40 3.62 -15.16
CA GLY A 111 12.85 3.53 -16.56
C GLY A 111 14.35 3.70 -16.81
N ARG A 112 15.12 4.29 -15.88
CA ARG A 112 16.56 4.55 -16.08
C ARG A 112 17.43 3.31 -15.81
N TRP A 113 16.92 2.37 -15.00
CA TRP A 113 17.71 1.26 -14.47
C TRP A 113 16.98 -0.09 -14.50
N GLY A 114 15.74 -0.12 -15.00
CA GLY A 114 14.89 -1.31 -14.99
C GLY A 114 14.64 -1.81 -13.57
N GLY A 115 14.47 -0.89 -12.61
CA GLY A 115 14.09 -1.20 -11.23
C GLY A 115 12.57 -1.27 -11.07
N THR A 116 12.10 -1.79 -9.94
CA THR A 116 10.69 -1.69 -9.56
C THR A 116 10.44 -0.37 -8.86
N ALA A 117 9.21 0.13 -8.94
CA ALA A 117 8.76 1.29 -8.18
C ALA A 117 8.51 0.80 -6.76
N PRO A 118 8.73 1.64 -5.74
CA PRO A 118 8.29 1.31 -4.40
C PRO A 118 6.78 1.09 -4.40
N ASP A 119 6.35 0.06 -3.66
CA ASP A 119 4.93 -0.23 -3.48
C ASP A 119 4.22 0.93 -2.79
N LEU A 120 4.96 1.62 -1.91
CA LEU A 120 4.49 2.83 -1.26
C LEU A 120 5.66 3.79 -1.00
N ALA A 121 5.48 5.07 -1.30
CA ALA A 121 6.48 6.09 -1.03
C ALA A 121 5.87 7.33 -0.37
N CYS A 122 6.64 8.00 0.47
CA CYS A 122 6.37 9.37 0.89
C CYS A 122 7.41 10.28 0.19
N PRO A 123 7.05 10.92 -0.93
CA PRO A 123 7.99 11.74 -1.69
C PRO A 123 8.58 12.88 -0.85
N GLU A 124 7.77 13.51 0.00
CA GLU A 124 8.14 14.67 0.81
C GLU A 124 9.18 14.32 1.89
N LEU A 125 9.10 13.13 2.48
CA LEU A 125 10.09 12.61 3.45
C LEU A 125 11.18 11.75 2.80
N LYS A 126 11.14 11.56 1.48
CA LYS A 126 12.03 10.67 0.73
C LYS A 126 12.05 9.23 1.29
N ILE A 127 10.91 8.71 1.74
CA ILE A 127 10.79 7.34 2.24
C ILE A 127 10.19 6.45 1.15
N ALA A 128 10.78 5.26 0.94
CA ALA A 128 10.32 4.26 -0.01
C ALA A 128 10.15 2.91 0.69
N LEU A 129 8.98 2.28 0.54
CA LEU A 129 8.65 0.99 1.11
C LEU A 129 8.49 -0.04 -0.01
N TYR A 130 9.02 -1.23 0.21
CA TYR A 130 8.82 -2.39 -0.65
C TYR A 130 8.33 -3.58 0.17
N TYR A 131 7.46 -4.38 -0.44
CA TYR A 131 7.05 -5.69 0.00
C TYR A 131 7.57 -6.74 -0.98
N ASP A 132 8.64 -7.42 -0.58
CA ASP A 132 9.19 -8.53 -1.36
C ASP A 132 8.33 -9.78 -1.10
N GLY A 133 7.44 -10.08 -2.05
CA GLY A 133 6.71 -11.33 -2.09
C GLY A 133 7.65 -12.54 -2.23
N ALA A 134 7.17 -13.74 -1.90
CA ALA A 134 7.96 -14.98 -1.95
C ALA A 134 8.37 -15.46 -3.37
N SER A 135 8.14 -14.62 -4.38
CA SER A 135 8.36 -14.94 -5.79
C SER A 135 9.62 -14.21 -6.25
N HIS A 136 10.66 -14.97 -6.59
CA HIS A 136 11.95 -14.52 -7.18
C HIS A 136 13.16 -14.34 -6.24
N ASP A 137 13.41 -15.30 -5.35
CA ASP A 137 14.65 -15.35 -4.57
C ASP A 137 15.86 -15.87 -5.37
N SER A 138 16.07 -15.36 -6.58
CA SER A 138 17.28 -15.66 -7.38
C SER A 138 18.42 -14.72 -6.98
N PRO A 139 19.70 -15.16 -7.06
CA PRO A 139 20.85 -14.30 -6.81
C PRO A 139 20.84 -13.01 -7.63
N ASP A 140 20.41 -13.08 -8.90
CA ASP A 140 20.38 -11.94 -9.82
C ASP A 140 19.35 -10.89 -9.41
N VAL A 141 18.16 -11.33 -8.96
CA VAL A 141 17.12 -10.43 -8.45
C VAL A 141 17.59 -9.74 -7.18
N ARG A 142 18.15 -10.49 -6.21
CA ARG A 142 18.73 -9.88 -5.00
C ARG A 142 19.86 -8.89 -5.30
N ALA A 143 20.69 -9.17 -6.30
CA ALA A 143 21.75 -8.25 -6.71
C ALA A 143 21.18 -6.96 -7.31
N ARG A 144 20.11 -7.09 -8.12
CA ARG A 144 19.39 -5.97 -8.71
C ARG A 144 18.71 -5.11 -7.64
N ASP A 145 17.99 -5.71 -6.70
CA ASP A 145 17.29 -4.99 -5.63
C ASP A 145 18.28 -4.22 -4.76
N LYS A 146 19.41 -4.84 -4.40
CA LYS A 146 20.50 -4.14 -3.69
C LYS A 146 21.10 -2.98 -4.47
N ALA A 147 21.18 -3.07 -5.79
CA ALA A 147 21.67 -1.98 -6.62
C ALA A 147 20.67 -0.80 -6.64
N ILE A 148 19.38 -1.10 -6.72
CA ILE A 148 18.29 -0.11 -6.64
C ILE A 148 18.31 0.58 -5.27
N ASP A 149 18.43 -0.19 -4.19
CA ASP A 149 18.46 0.32 -2.82
C ASP A 149 19.60 1.32 -2.64
N ARG A 150 20.83 0.92 -2.98
CA ARG A 150 22.01 1.80 -2.89
C ARG A 150 21.85 3.08 -3.70
N GLN A 151 21.19 3.00 -4.85
CA GLN A 151 20.96 4.18 -5.66
C GLN A 151 19.96 5.13 -5.00
N LEU A 152 18.81 4.62 -4.56
CA LEU A 152 17.82 5.44 -3.86
C LEU A 152 18.41 6.05 -2.58
N GLU A 153 19.22 5.30 -1.85
CA GLU A 153 19.98 5.79 -0.69
C GLU A 153 20.96 6.90 -1.08
N SER A 154 21.66 6.78 -2.21
CA SER A 154 22.55 7.83 -2.72
C SER A 154 21.81 9.12 -3.10
N GLU A 155 20.52 9.03 -3.41
CA GLU A 155 19.62 10.16 -3.66
C GLU A 155 19.03 10.74 -2.35
N GLY A 156 19.49 10.23 -1.20
CA GLY A 156 19.06 10.63 0.13
C GLY A 156 17.70 10.08 0.52
N ARG A 157 17.29 8.95 -0.07
CA ARG A 157 16.04 8.27 0.29
C ARG A 157 16.29 7.20 1.33
N GLN A 158 15.32 7.01 2.23
CA GLN A 158 15.30 5.87 3.13
C GLN A 158 14.48 4.75 2.52
N VAL A 159 15.13 3.61 2.26
CA VAL A 159 14.48 2.42 1.70
C VAL A 159 14.22 1.41 2.82
N LEU A 160 12.98 0.94 2.91
CA LEU A 160 12.57 -0.10 3.86
C LEU A 160 11.93 -1.24 3.06
N ARG A 161 12.54 -2.44 3.13
CA ARG A 161 11.99 -3.65 2.54
C ARG A 161 11.45 -4.57 3.62
N PHE A 162 10.26 -5.11 3.38
CA PHE A 162 9.64 -6.12 4.22
C PHE A 162 9.33 -7.34 3.37
N ASN A 163 9.40 -8.52 3.96
CA ASN A 163 9.04 -9.77 3.33
C ASN A 163 8.09 -10.54 4.27
N ARG A 164 7.70 -11.75 3.85
CA ARG A 164 6.79 -12.59 4.64
C ARG A 164 7.36 -13.00 6.02
N ALA A 165 8.68 -13.09 6.17
CA ALA A 165 9.31 -13.55 7.40
C ALA A 165 9.43 -12.46 8.48
N ASP A 166 9.52 -11.19 8.09
CA ASP A 166 9.71 -10.06 9.02
C ASP A 166 8.51 -9.10 9.10
N ILE A 167 7.51 -9.24 8.23
CA ILE A 167 6.32 -8.39 8.27
C ILE A 167 5.46 -8.68 9.51
N GLY A 168 5.28 -7.64 10.31
CA GLY A 168 4.45 -7.65 11.51
C GLY A 168 4.06 -6.24 11.90
N VAL A 169 2.92 -6.08 12.58
CA VAL A 169 2.36 -4.76 12.92
C VAL A 169 3.39 -3.90 13.67
N ALA A 170 4.03 -4.47 14.69
CA ALA A 170 5.00 -3.76 15.51
C ALA A 170 6.34 -3.51 14.79
N SER A 171 6.83 -4.48 14.01
CA SER A 171 8.10 -4.34 13.28
C SER A 171 8.01 -3.26 12.21
N VAL A 172 6.96 -3.33 11.37
CA VAL A 172 6.71 -2.34 10.31
C VAL A 172 6.51 -0.94 10.90
N ARG A 173 5.58 -0.78 11.86
CA ARG A 173 5.31 0.55 12.44
C ARG A 173 6.54 1.14 13.12
N ARG A 174 7.35 0.32 13.81
CA ARG A 174 8.58 0.80 14.45
C ARG A 174 9.60 1.27 13.41
N ALA A 175 9.87 0.47 12.39
CA ALA A 175 10.82 0.81 11.33
C ALA A 175 10.40 2.08 10.58
N VAL A 176 9.13 2.18 10.19
CA VAL A 176 8.60 3.32 9.47
C VAL A 176 8.56 4.58 10.34
N ARG A 177 8.14 4.50 11.61
CA ARG A 177 8.18 5.67 12.52
C ARG A 177 9.61 6.16 12.77
N ALA A 178 10.58 5.25 12.87
CA ALA A 178 11.98 5.63 13.00
C ALA A 178 12.48 6.37 11.75
N ALA A 179 12.15 5.87 10.55
CA ALA A 179 12.47 6.54 9.29
C ALA A 179 11.83 7.93 9.19
N VAL A 180 10.52 8.02 9.49
CA VAL A 180 9.79 9.31 9.54
C VAL A 180 10.45 10.29 10.50
N GLN A 181 10.83 9.84 11.71
CA GLN A 181 11.47 10.71 12.70
C GLN A 181 12.81 11.25 12.18
N VAL A 182 13.67 10.40 11.62
CA VAL A 182 14.95 10.81 11.03
C VAL A 182 14.73 11.83 9.92
N ALA A 183 13.78 11.59 9.01
CA ALA A 183 13.48 12.51 7.92
C ALA A 183 13.01 13.87 8.43
N LEU A 184 12.13 13.91 9.44
CA LEU A 184 11.65 15.15 10.05
C LEU A 184 12.78 15.92 10.75
N ASP A 185 13.70 15.23 11.42
CA ASP A 185 14.83 15.87 12.09
C ASP A 185 15.79 16.49 11.08
N LEU A 186 16.06 15.81 9.96
CA LEU A 186 16.85 16.36 8.85
C LEU A 186 16.21 17.61 8.24
N LEU A 187 14.88 17.65 8.10
CA LEU A 187 14.15 18.83 7.60
C LEU A 187 14.19 20.03 8.57
N ARG A 188 14.39 19.76 9.87
CA ARG A 188 14.47 20.80 10.91
C ARG A 188 15.88 21.36 11.11
N MET A 189 16.90 20.70 10.57
CA MET A 189 18.26 21.20 10.67
C MET A 189 18.40 22.48 9.82
N PRO A 190 18.78 23.63 10.40
CA PRO A 190 19.06 24.84 9.64
C PRO A 190 20.17 24.51 8.63
N GLY A 191 19.93 24.87 7.37
CA GLY A 191 20.63 24.31 6.22
C GLY A 191 22.15 24.26 6.35
N VAL A 192 22.72 23.11 6.00
CA VAL A 192 24.00 23.08 5.29
C VAL A 192 23.70 23.59 3.87
N ALA A 193 23.42 24.88 3.76
CA ALA A 193 23.58 25.60 2.52
C ALA A 193 25.08 25.81 2.34
N SER A 194 25.64 25.14 1.35
CA SER A 194 26.94 25.46 0.74
C SER A 194 26.76 25.37 -0.77
#